data_AF-A0A7L3B728-F1
#
_entry.id   AF-A0A7L3B728-F1
#
_cell.length_a   1.000
_cell.length_b   1.000
_cell.length_c   1.000
_cell.angle_alpha   90.00
_cell.angle_beta   90.00
_cell.angle_gamma   90.00
#
_symmetry.space_group_name_H-M   'P 1'
#
loop_
_entity.id
_entity.type
_entity.pdbx_description
1 polymer ?
#
loop_
_entity_poly.entity_id
_entity_poly.type
_entity_poly.pdbx_seq_one_letter_code
_entity_poly.pdbx_strand_id
1 'polypeptide(L)' 'AIESAIGGNAYQHSKVNQWTTSVVEQTLSQLTKLGKPFKYIVTCVIMQKNGAGLHTASSCFWDNSSDG' A
#
# COMPACT_ATOMS: atom_id res chain seq x y z
N ALA A 1 -7.70 -5.40 -3.09
CA ALA A 1 -7.22 -4.05 -3.42
C ALA A 1 -6.23 -4.08 -4.59
N ILE A 2 -5.06 -4.71 -4.44
CA ILE A 2 -3.96 -4.64 -5.43
C ILE A 2 -4.33 -5.21 -6.80
N GLU A 3 -4.75 -6.49 -6.86
CA GLU A 3 -5.12 -7.14 -8.13
C GLU A 3 -6.28 -6.40 -8.84
N SER A 4 -7.28 -5.96 -8.08
CA SER A 4 -8.39 -5.20 -8.64
C SER A 4 -8.01 -3.82 -9.16
N ALA A 5 -6.95 -3.20 -8.61
CA ALA A 5 -6.55 -1.84 -8.99
C ALA A 5 -5.56 -1.82 -10.17
N ILE A 6 -4.65 -2.80 -10.24
CA ILE A 6 -3.51 -2.79 -11.17
C ILE A 6 -3.41 -4.09 -11.99
N GLY A 7 -4.04 -5.18 -11.55
CA GLY A 7 -3.93 -6.52 -12.16
C GLY A 7 -4.04 -6.51 -13.67
N GLY A 8 -3.12 -7.22 -14.33
CA GLY A 8 -3.05 -7.32 -15.79
C GLY A 8 -2.63 -6.05 -16.55
N ASN A 9 -2.44 -4.89 -15.89
CA ASN A 9 -2.02 -3.66 -16.56
C ASN A 9 -0.49 -3.56 -16.63
N ALA A 10 0.02 -3.16 -17.80
CA ALA A 10 1.41 -2.72 -17.92
C ALA A 10 1.60 -1.36 -17.21
N TYR A 11 2.82 -1.10 -16.74
CA TYR A 11 3.14 0.17 -16.08
C TYR A 11 2.85 1.37 -16.99
N GLN A 12 2.09 2.34 -16.48
CA GLN A 12 1.81 3.61 -17.14
C GLN A 12 1.95 4.73 -16.11
N HIS A 13 2.97 5.58 -16.27
CA HIS A 13 3.31 6.61 -15.28
C HIS A 13 2.14 7.54 -14.95
N SER A 14 1.34 7.93 -15.95
CA SER A 14 0.15 8.79 -15.77
C SER A 14 -0.93 8.17 -14.88
N LYS A 15 -0.99 6.84 -14.77
CA LYS A 15 -1.99 6.13 -13.95
C LYS A 15 -1.49 5.80 -12.55
N VAL A 16 -0.19 5.94 -12.28
CA VAL A 16 0.41 5.55 -10.99
C VAL A 16 -0.28 6.22 -9.82
N ASN A 17 -0.54 7.52 -9.90
CA ASN A 17 -1.24 8.24 -8.82
C ASN A 17 -2.64 7.67 -8.56
N GLN A 18 -3.41 7.41 -9.61
CA GLN A 18 -4.75 6.84 -9.49
C GLN A 18 -4.71 5.42 -8.88
N TRP A 19 -3.76 4.59 -9.33
CA TRP A 19 -3.57 3.25 -8.81
C TRP A 19 -3.17 3.27 -7.33
N THR A 20 -2.23 4.14 -6.96
CA THR A 20 -1.81 4.33 -5.56
C THR A 20 -2.99 4.73 -4.69
N THR A 21 -3.77 5.75 -5.08
CA THR A 21 -4.96 6.17 -4.34
C THR A 21 -5.96 5.02 -4.20
N SER A 22 -6.29 4.34 -5.29
CA SER A 22 -7.23 3.22 -5.29
C SER A 22 -6.79 2.07 -4.37
N VAL A 23 -5.51 1.70 -4.38
CA VAL A 23 -4.97 0.68 -3.49
C VAL A 23 -5.05 1.10 -2.02
N VAL A 24 -4.63 2.33 -1.71
CA VAL A 24 -4.62 2.84 -0.33
C VAL A 24 -6.04 2.93 0.22
N GLU A 25 -6.98 3.53 -0.52
CA GLU A 25 -8.36 3.70 -0.08
C GLU A 25 -9.09 2.37 0.09
N GLN A 26 -8.96 1.44 -0.86
CA GLN A 26 -9.57 0.12 -0.73
C GLN A 26 -9.01 -0.65 0.47
N THR A 27 -7.70 -0.55 0.70
CA THR A 27 -7.05 -1.23 1.84
C THR A 27 -7.51 -0.63 3.16
N LEU A 28 -7.51 0.71 3.30
CA LEU A 28 -8.03 1.39 4.48
C LEU A 28 -9.50 1.08 4.73
N SER A 29 -10.33 1.05 3.68
CA SER A 29 -11.75 0.68 3.79
C SER A 29 -11.92 -0.74 4.34
N GLN A 30 -11.12 -1.70 3.87
CA GLN A 30 -11.16 -3.08 4.37
C GLN A 30 -10.69 -3.17 5.83
N LEU A 31 -9.63 -2.45 6.21
CA LEU A 31 -9.12 -2.42 7.58
C LEU A 31 -10.13 -1.81 8.55
N THR A 32 -10.74 -0.68 8.21
CA THR A 32 -11.77 -0.03 9.04
C THR A 32 -12.99 -0.93 9.23
N LYS A 33 -13.36 -1.74 8.22
CA LYS A 33 -14.46 -2.70 8.32
C LYS A 33 -14.21 -3.85 9.31
N LEU A 34 -12.96 -4.08 9.74
CA LEU A 34 -12.67 -5.07 10.77
C LEU A 34 -13.18 -4.64 12.15
N GLY A 35 -13.53 -3.36 12.34
CA GLY A 35 -14.12 -2.85 13.57
C GLY A 35 -13.21 -2.98 14.80
N LYS A 36 -11.89 -3.09 14.59
CA LYS A 36 -10.92 -3.15 15.69
C LYS A 36 -10.55 -1.73 16.13
N PRO A 37 -10.28 -1.51 17.43
CA PRO A 37 -9.95 -0.20 17.98
C PRO A 37 -8.48 0.17 17.73
N PHE A 38 -8.02 0.05 16.48
CA PHE A 38 -6.66 0.39 16.07
C PHE A 38 -6.64 1.58 15.11
N LYS A 39 -5.50 2.27 15.04
CA LYS A 39 -5.20 3.22 13.98
C LYS A 39 -4.39 2.48 12.91
N TYR A 40 -4.80 2.62 11.65
CA TYR A 40 -4.14 1.96 10.54
C TYR A 40 -3.34 2.96 9.70
N ILE A 41 -2.10 2.59 9.37
CA ILE A 41 -1.25 3.32 8.43
C ILE A 41 -1.01 2.42 7.23
N VAL A 42 -1.22 2.94 6.02
CA VAL A 42 -1.02 2.19 4.77
C VAL A 42 -0.11 3.00 3.85
N THR A 43 0.99 2.38 3.41
CA THR A 43 1.92 2.94 2.42
C THR A 43 1.95 2.03 1.20
N CYS A 44 1.85 2.62 0.00
CA CYS A 44 1.90 1.90 -1.28
C CYS A 44 3.08 2.42 -2.11
N VAL A 45 3.84 1.50 -2.71
CA VAL A 45 4.95 1.81 -3.62
C VAL A 45 4.71 1.09 -4.95
N ILE A 46 4.71 1.85 -6.04
CA ILE A 46 4.59 1.31 -7.41
C ILE A 46 5.84 1.72 -8.19
N MET A 47 6.61 0.74 -8.65
CA MET A 47 7.84 0.96 -9.41
C MET A 47 7.79 0.24 -10.75
N GLN A 48 8.25 0.90 -11.82
CA GLN A 48 8.43 0.24 -13.11
C GLN A 48 9.62 -0.72 -13.06
N LYS A 49 9.41 -1.96 -13.50
CA LYS A 49 10.50 -2.94 -13.64
C LYS A 49 11.39 -2.57 -14.83
N ASN A 50 12.54 -1.96 -14.55
CA ASN A 50 13.53 -1.55 -15.55
C ASN A 50 14.92 -2.19 -15.33
N GLY A 51 15.02 -3.18 -14.44
CA GLY A 51 16.28 -3.84 -14.10
C GLY A 51 17.04 -3.21 -12.93
N ALA A 52 16.58 -2.08 -12.38
CA ALA A 52 17.12 -1.54 -11.14
C ALA A 52 16.69 -2.39 -9.93
N GLY A 53 17.60 -2.53 -8.96
CA GLY A 53 17.28 -3.15 -7.67
C GLY A 53 16.41 -2.22 -6.81
N LEU A 54 15.52 -2.81 -6.00
CA LEU A 54 14.72 -2.11 -5.01
C LEU A 54 14.83 -2.83 -3.68
N HIS A 55 15.32 -2.13 -2.65
CA HIS A 55 15.31 -2.61 -1.27
C HIS A 55 14.50 -1.65 -0.41
N THR A 56 13.43 -2.16 0.20
CA THR A 56 12.53 -1.37 1.07
C THR A 56 12.48 -2.01 2.45
N ALA A 57 12.76 -1.22 3.47
CA ALA A 57 12.60 -1.61 4.87
C ALA A 57 11.91 -0.46 5.61
N SER A 58 11.19 -0.78 6.68
CA SER A 58 10.60 0.19 7.59
C SER A 58 11.05 -0.16 9.01
N SER A 59 11.56 0.83 9.73
CA SER A 59 11.92 0.72 11.14
C SER A 59 11.23 1.85 11.89
N CYS A 60 10.62 1.51 13.02
CA CYS A 60 9.82 2.46 13.79
C CYS A 60 10.10 2.30 15.28
N PHE A 61 9.97 3.40 16.03
CA PHE A 61 10.01 3.40 17.48
C PHE A 61 8.58 3.52 18.01
N TRP A 62 7.95 2.37 18.23
CA TRP A 62 6.53 2.23 18.56
C TRP A 62 6.35 1.42 19.85
N ASP A 63 5.13 1.39 20.38
CA ASP A 63 4.81 0.61 21.57
C ASP A 63 4.77 -0.89 21.26
N ASN A 64 5.64 -1.66 21.90
CA ASN A 64 5.82 -3.08 21.61
C ASN A 64 4.64 -3.97 22.06
N SER A 65 3.67 -3.43 22.80
CA SER A 65 2.49 -4.17 23.26
C SER A 65 1.26 -3.98 22.36
N SER A 66 1.24 -2.88 21.59
CA SER A 66 0.03 -2.44 20.89
C SER A 66 0.22 -2.08 19.41
N ASP A 67 1.46 -1.85 18.95
CA ASP A 67 1.75 -1.46 17.57
C ASP A 67 2.42 -2.59 16.76
N GLY A 68 2.02 -2.73 15.49
CA GLY A 68 2.55 -3.72 14.53
C GLY A 68 1.93 -3.65 13.15
#